data_AF-A0A2G9N931-F1
#
_entry.id   AF-A0A2G9N931-F1
#
_cell.length_a   1.000
_cell.length_b   1.000
_cell.length_c   1.000
_cell.angle_alpha   90.00
_cell.angle_beta   90.00
_cell.angle_gamma   90.00
#
_symmetry.space_group_name_H-M   'P 1'
#
loop_
_entity.id
_entity.type
_entity.pdbx_description
1 polymer ?
#
loop_
_entity_poly.entity_id
_entity_poly.type
_entity_poly.pdbx_seq_one_letter_code
_entity_poly.pdbx_strand_id
1 'polypeptide(L)'
;MSLDTIIKDLEKKESSFRDIFPVNDKYIQKIFSTKDGSSKLRNIANISDLLFRNEFNSFHCFSIVVGVGWEEKLEWINQNYETLLKPMEFNGSHVS
;
A
#
# COMPACT_ATOMS: atom_id res chain seq x y z
N MET A 1 -10.77 4.29 16.58
CA MET A 1 -9.42 3.69 16.58
C MET A 1 -8.46 4.75 16.02
N SER A 2 -7.35 5.05 16.70
CA SER A 2 -6.39 6.07 16.23
C SER A 2 -5.43 5.50 15.18
N LEU A 3 -4.80 6.37 14.40
CA LEU A 3 -3.77 5.98 13.44
C LEU A 3 -2.63 5.22 14.11
N ASP A 4 -2.15 5.69 15.26
CA ASP A 4 -1.08 5.05 16.01
C ASP A 4 -1.41 3.62 16.43
N THR A 5 -2.67 3.37 16.82
CA THR A 5 -3.12 2.01 17.14
C THR A 5 -3.09 1.13 15.90
N ILE A 6 -3.58 1.63 14.76
CA ILE A 6 -3.58 0.88 13.50
C ILE A 6 -2.16 0.55 13.05
N ILE A 7 -1.28 1.56 13.01
CA ILE A 7 0.11 1.37 12.57
C ILE A 7 0.78 0.33 13.46
N LYS A 8 0.67 0.45 14.79
CA LYS A 8 1.24 -0.55 15.72
C LYS A 8 0.70 -1.96 15.49
N ASP A 9 -0.57 -2.10 15.10
CA ASP A 9 -1.16 -3.40 14.80
C ASP A 9 -0.72 -3.95 13.44
N LEU A 10 -0.52 -3.09 12.43
CA LEU A 10 -0.05 -3.48 11.10
C LEU A 10 1.44 -3.83 11.11
N GLU A 11 2.27 -3.04 11.80
CA GLU A 11 3.72 -3.28 11.95
C GLU A 11 4.03 -4.61 12.64
N LYS A 12 3.13 -5.10 13.49
CA LYS A 12 3.28 -6.42 14.12
C LYS A 12 3.00 -7.57 13.16
N LYS A 13 2.25 -7.33 12.08
CA LYS A 13 1.85 -8.34 11.12
C LYS A 13 2.84 -8.46 9.97
N GLU A 14 3.35 -7.33 9.48
CA GLU A 14 4.22 -7.29 8.31
C GLU A 14 5.40 -6.34 8.54
N SER A 15 6.63 -6.87 8.48
CA SER A 15 7.84 -6.06 8.73
C SER A 15 8.08 -5.04 7.62
N SER A 16 7.77 -5.39 6.36
CA SER A 16 7.91 -4.53 5.18
C SER A 16 7.01 -3.30 5.23
N PHE A 17 5.97 -3.32 6.05
CA PHE A 17 5.07 -2.18 6.21
C PHE A 17 5.85 -0.93 6.66
N ARG A 18 6.81 -1.07 7.57
CA ARG A 18 7.66 0.05 8.03
C ARG A 18 8.54 0.61 6.93
N ASP A 19 8.97 -0.23 6.00
CA ASP A 19 9.88 0.16 4.93
C ASP A 19 9.15 0.94 3.82
N ILE A 20 7.89 0.61 3.54
CA ILE A 20 7.04 1.40 2.64
C ILE A 20 6.51 2.66 3.35
N PHE A 21 6.28 2.56 4.67
CA PHE A 21 5.56 3.55 5.44
C PHE A 21 6.27 3.88 6.75
N PRO A 22 7.29 4.74 6.71
CA PRO A 22 7.89 5.25 7.93
C PRO A 22 6.84 6.01 8.77
N VAL A 23 6.97 5.97 10.10
CA VAL A 23 5.95 6.48 11.05
C VAL A 23 5.50 7.92 10.79
N ASN A 24 6.37 8.77 10.21
CA ASN A 24 6.06 10.17 9.89
C ASN A 24 5.64 10.39 8.43
N ASP A 25 5.21 9.33 7.74
CA ASP A 25 4.86 9.42 6.33
C ASP A 25 3.57 10.24 6.13
N LYS A 26 3.69 11.33 5.35
CA LYS A 26 2.58 12.24 5.08
C LYS A 26 1.45 11.58 4.29
N TYR A 27 1.73 10.59 3.47
CA TYR A 27 0.74 9.91 2.64
C TYR A 27 -0.06 8.90 3.45
N ILE A 28 0.53 8.26 4.46
CA ILE A 28 -0.23 7.48 5.45
C ILE A 28 -1.29 8.33 6.15
N GLN A 29 -0.89 9.51 6.62
CA GLN A 29 -1.82 10.43 7.28
C GLN A 29 -2.96 10.84 6.33
N LYS A 30 -2.64 11.07 5.06
CA LYS A 30 -3.63 11.36 4.02
C LYS A 30 -4.56 10.16 3.78
N ILE A 31 -4.04 8.94 3.63
CA ILE A 31 -4.86 7.72 3.45
C ILE A 31 -5.79 7.55 4.64
N PHE A 32 -5.25 7.65 5.87
CA PHE A 32 -6.03 7.51 7.10
C PHE A 32 -7.16 8.52 7.21
N SER A 33 -6.94 9.75 6.72
CA SER A 33 -7.92 10.83 6.73
C SER A 33 -9.01 10.67 5.66
N THR A 34 -8.87 9.73 4.73
CA THR A 34 -9.92 9.47 3.72
C THR A 34 -11.07 8.63 4.30
N LYS A 35 -12.22 8.65 3.59
CA LYS A 35 -13.28 7.67 3.84
C LYS A 35 -12.69 6.26 3.74
N ASP A 36 -13.02 5.43 4.73
CA ASP A 36 -12.54 4.05 4.85
C ASP A 36 -11.01 3.92 4.97
N GLY A 37 -10.31 4.98 5.41
CA GLY A 37 -8.84 5.03 5.50
C GLY A 37 -8.22 3.89 6.32
N SER A 38 -8.88 3.44 7.39
CA SER A 38 -8.44 2.27 8.16
C SER A 38 -8.45 0.97 7.35
N SER A 39 -9.46 0.77 6.51
CA SER A 39 -9.58 -0.41 5.64
C SER A 39 -8.56 -0.36 4.51
N LYS A 40 -8.34 0.83 3.92
CA LYS A 40 -7.30 1.05 2.91
C LYS A 40 -5.90 0.70 3.42
N LEU A 41 -5.55 1.18 4.62
CA LEU A 41 -4.26 0.86 5.25
C LEU A 41 -4.09 -0.64 5.51
N ARG A 42 -5.16 -1.34 5.90
CA ARG A 42 -5.14 -2.80 6.08
C ARG A 42 -4.94 -3.54 4.77
N ASN A 43 -5.64 -3.15 3.69
CA ASN A 43 -5.48 -3.79 2.39
C ASN A 43 -4.09 -3.58 1.81
N ILE A 44 -3.53 -2.37 1.97
CA ILE A 44 -2.14 -2.10 1.63
C ILE A 44 -1.19 -2.99 2.44
N ALA A 45 -1.41 -3.10 3.76
CA ALA A 45 -0.57 -3.93 4.62
C ALA A 45 -0.61 -5.42 4.22
N ASN A 46 -1.78 -5.94 3.83
CA ASN A 46 -1.91 -7.34 3.41
C ASN A 46 -1.04 -7.70 2.18
N ILE A 47 -0.61 -6.71 1.39
CA ILE A 47 0.23 -6.91 0.22
C ILE A 47 1.54 -6.13 0.30
N SER A 48 1.92 -5.61 1.48
CA SER A 48 3.07 -4.71 1.62
C SER A 48 4.37 -5.35 1.18
N ASP A 49 4.54 -6.65 1.41
CA ASP A 49 5.70 -7.40 0.96
C ASP A 49 5.90 -7.39 -0.57
N LEU A 50 4.81 -7.49 -1.32
CA LEU A 50 4.83 -7.39 -2.78
C LEU A 50 5.11 -5.96 -3.21
N LEU A 51 4.42 -4.99 -2.60
CA LEU A 51 4.58 -3.58 -2.91
C LEU A 51 6.02 -3.10 -2.65
N PHE A 52 6.59 -3.43 -1.50
CA PHE A 52 7.94 -3.04 -1.12
C PHE A 52 9.00 -3.59 -2.08
N ARG A 53 8.95 -4.90 -2.34
CA ARG A 53 9.93 -5.59 -3.21
C ARG A 53 9.87 -5.12 -4.67
N ASN A 54 8.79 -4.44 -5.05
CA ASN A 54 8.57 -3.96 -6.41
C ASN A 54 8.50 -2.41 -6.48
N GLU A 55 9.21 -1.74 -5.55
CA GLU A 55 9.49 -0.30 -5.55
C GLU A 55 8.23 0.59 -5.43
N PHE A 56 7.16 0.08 -4.81
CA PHE A 56 6.08 0.93 -4.36
C PHE A 56 6.49 1.66 -3.08
N ASN A 57 6.27 2.97 -3.08
CA ASN A 57 6.42 3.81 -1.90
C ASN A 57 5.03 4.27 -1.42
N SER A 58 5.02 5.04 -0.34
CA SER A 58 3.79 5.54 0.26
C SER A 58 2.96 6.46 -0.66
N PHE A 59 3.61 7.21 -1.55
CA PHE A 59 2.93 8.02 -2.55
C PHE A 59 2.20 7.16 -3.58
N HIS A 60 2.84 6.11 -4.10
CA HIS A 60 2.24 5.15 -5.03
C HIS A 60 1.00 4.50 -4.41
N CYS A 61 1.12 4.05 -3.15
CA CYS A 61 0.00 3.44 -2.42
C CYS A 61 -1.15 4.43 -2.23
N PHE A 62 -0.84 5.69 -1.89
CA PHE A 62 -1.83 6.76 -1.80
C PHE A 62 -2.54 7.01 -3.14
N SER A 63 -1.80 7.11 -4.24
CA SER A 63 -2.36 7.29 -5.59
C SER A 63 -3.37 6.19 -5.94
N ILE A 64 -3.03 4.94 -5.62
CA ILE A 64 -3.91 3.79 -5.85
C ILE A 64 -5.18 3.89 -5.00
N VAL A 65 -5.06 4.08 -3.69
CA VAL A 65 -6.21 3.99 -2.76
C VAL A 65 -7.10 5.22 -2.70
N VAL A 66 -6.71 6.33 -3.34
CA VAL A 66 -7.60 7.47 -3.58
C VAL A 66 -8.30 7.42 -4.94
N GLY A 67 -7.87 6.53 -5.83
CA GLY A 67 -8.51 6.30 -7.11
C GLY A 67 -9.86 5.59 -7.00
N VAL A 68 -10.70 5.74 -8.02
CA VAL A 68 -11.92 4.93 -8.20
C VAL A 68 -11.51 3.49 -8.52
N GLY A 69 -12.20 2.50 -7.93
CA GLY A 69 -11.90 1.08 -8.14
C GLY A 69 -10.59 0.62 -7.49
N TRP A 70 -10.20 1.25 -6.38
CA TRP A 70 -8.92 0.96 -5.72
C TRP A 70 -8.82 -0.46 -5.16
N GLU A 71 -9.94 -1.06 -4.74
CA GLU A 71 -9.96 -2.43 -4.21
C GLU A 71 -9.61 -3.42 -5.31
N GLU A 72 -10.26 -3.28 -6.48
CA GLU A 72 -10.01 -4.10 -7.66
C GLU A 72 -8.59 -3.90 -8.19
N LYS A 73 -8.07 -2.66 -8.15
CA LYS A 73 -6.69 -2.37 -8.55
C LYS A 73 -5.66 -3.05 -7.62
N LEU A 74 -5.85 -2.98 -6.30
CA LEU A 74 -4.95 -3.66 -5.35
C LEU A 74 -5.01 -5.18 -5.51
N GLU A 75 -6.21 -5.75 -5.66
CA GLU A 75 -6.37 -7.19 -5.86
C GLU A 75 -5.72 -7.65 -7.16
N TRP A 76 -5.90 -6.89 -8.25
CA TRP A 76 -5.28 -7.20 -9.53
C TRP A 76 -3.75 -7.13 -9.44
N ILE A 77 -3.19 -6.11 -8.76
CA ILE A 77 -1.74 -6.02 -8.50
C ILE A 77 -1.28 -7.27 -7.75
N ASN A 78 -1.95 -7.64 -6.67
CA ASN A 78 -1.58 -8.81 -5.87
C ASN A 78 -1.54 -10.10 -6.70
N GLN A 79 -2.50 -10.30 -7.59
CA GLN A 79 -2.62 -11.52 -8.40
C GLN A 79 -1.67 -11.55 -9.60
N ASN A 80 -1.33 -10.41 -10.19
CA ASN A 80 -0.72 -10.35 -11.53
C ASN A 80 0.69 -9.73 -11.56
N TYR A 81 1.14 -9.07 -10.50
CA TYR A 81 2.38 -8.28 -10.57
C TYR A 81 3.59 -9.13 -10.96
N GLU A 82 3.84 -10.21 -10.24
CA GLU A 82 5.04 -11.04 -10.40
C GLU A 82 5.08 -11.77 -11.75
N THR A 83 3.92 -12.12 -12.31
CA THR A 83 3.82 -12.92 -13.53
C THR A 83 3.72 -12.07 -14.80
N LEU A 84 3.15 -10.86 -14.70
CA LEU A 84 2.89 -10.01 -15.86
C LEU A 84 3.75 -8.75 -15.88
N LEU A 85 3.74 -7.99 -14.79
CA LEU A 85 4.35 -6.66 -14.76
C LEU A 85 5.86 -6.72 -14.54
N LYS A 86 6.31 -7.55 -13.60
CA LYS A 86 7.73 -7.66 -13.26
C LYS A 86 8.61 -8.15 -14.41
N PRO A 87 8.22 -9.14 -15.23
CA PRO A 87 9.01 -9.53 -16.41
C PRO A 87 9.11 -8.43 -17.47
N MET A 88 8.20 -7.46 -17.45
CA MET A 88 8.22 -6.28 -18.32
C MET A 88 8.99 -5.10 -17.70
N GLU A 89 9.65 -5.32 -16.56
CA GLU A 89 10.40 -4.31 -15.79
C GLU A 89 9.53 -3.14 -15.29
N PHE A 90 8.22 -3.36 -15.14
CA PHE A 90 7.35 -2.36 -14.52
C PHE A 90 7.63 -2.29 -13.02
N ASN A 91 7.57 -1.07 -12.49
CA ASN A 91 7.73 -0.75 -11.07
C ASN A 91 6.54 0.10 -10.57
N GLY A 92 6.55 0.46 -9.28
CA GLY A 92 5.50 1.25 -8.67
C GLY A 92 5.11 2.53 -9.43
N SER A 93 6.07 3.22 -10.06
CA SER A 93 5.83 4.47 -10.81
C SER A 93 5.01 4.27 -12.09
N HIS A 94 5.07 3.07 -12.68
CA HIS A 94 4.32 2.73 -13.90
C HIS A 94 2.88 2.31 -13.60
N VAL A 95 2.66 1.78 -12.39
CA VAL A 95 1.40 1.13 -12.01
C VAL A 95 0.50 2.07 -11.20
N SER A 96 1.08 2.97 -10.40
CA SER A 96 0.34 3.79 -9.43
C SER A 96 -0.50 4.90 -10.03
#